data_AF-A0A7R9KXY3-F1
#
_entry.id   AF-A0A7R9KXY3-F1
#
_cell.length_a   1.000
_cell.length_b   1.000
_cell.length_c   1.000
_cell.angle_alpha   90.00
_cell.angle_beta   90.00
_cell.angle_gamma   90.00
#
_symmetry.space_group_name_H-M   'P 1'
#
loop_
_entity.id
_entity.type
_entity.pdbx_description
1 polymer ?
#
loop_
_entity_poly.entity_id
_entity_poly.type
_entity_poly.pdbx_seq_one_letter_code
_entity_poly.pdbx_strand_id
1 'polypeptide(L)'
;MALSKEVIQQLEDMANQLRIDSIESTNAAKSGHPTSCASIAELMSVLFFHTMKYSVKEPKSAANDRFILSKGHAAPILYAAWAQN
;
A
#
# COMPACT_ATOMS: atom_id res chain seq x y z
N MET A 1 -17.60 -5.75 -14.37
CA MET A 1 -17.00 -5.01 -15.51
C MET A 1 -15.50 -5.10 -15.38
N ALA A 2 -14.78 -5.22 -16.50
CA ALA A 2 -13.32 -5.11 -16.46
C ALA A 2 -12.92 -3.66 -16.11
N LEU A 3 -11.78 -3.49 -15.42
CA LEU A 3 -11.24 -2.16 -15.14
C LEU A 3 -10.83 -1.47 -16.45
N SER A 4 -10.99 -0.15 -16.51
CA SER A 4 -10.49 0.62 -17.63
C SER A 4 -8.96 0.63 -17.61
N LYS A 5 -8.33 0.85 -18.77
CA LYS A 5 -6.87 0.92 -18.87
C LYS A 5 -6.30 2.05 -18.01
N GLU A 6 -7.02 3.15 -17.90
CA GLU A 6 -6.63 4.31 -17.10
C GLU A 6 -6.58 3.96 -15.62
N VAL A 7 -7.58 3.24 -15.10
CA VAL A 7 -7.58 2.76 -13.70
C VAL A 7 -6.43 1.79 -13.45
N ILE A 8 -6.17 0.88 -14.39
CA ILE A 8 -5.04 -0.05 -14.28
C ILE A 8 -3.72 0.72 -14.20
N GLN A 9 -3.51 1.70 -15.08
CA GLN A 9 -2.29 2.52 -15.06
C GLN A 9 -2.13 3.28 -13.73
N GLN A 10 -3.21 3.88 -13.20
CA GLN A 10 -3.17 4.54 -11.89
C GLN A 10 -2.76 3.61 -10.75
N LEU A 11 -3.22 2.35 -10.78
CA LEU A 11 -2.85 1.35 -9.78
C LEU A 11 -1.40 0.88 -9.94
N GLU A 12 -0.89 0.77 -11.16
CA GLU A 12 0.53 0.48 -11.43
C GLU A 12 1.43 1.62 -10.95
N ASP A 13 1.05 2.86 -11.23
CA ASP A 13 1.78 4.06 -10.78
C ASP A 13 1.78 4.14 -9.25
N MET A 14 0.64 3.87 -8.60
CA MET A 14 0.56 3.79 -7.15
C MET A 14 1.44 2.68 -6.59
N ALA A 15 1.49 1.50 -7.20
CA ALA A 15 2.39 0.43 -6.78
C ALA A 15 3.87 0.87 -6.85
N ASN A 16 4.25 1.60 -7.90
CA ASN A 16 5.59 2.16 -8.02
C ASN A 16 5.88 3.23 -6.96
N GLN A 17 4.92 4.10 -6.65
CA GLN A 17 5.07 5.06 -5.56
C GLN A 17 5.27 4.36 -4.21
N LEU A 18 4.49 3.33 -3.91
CA LEU A 18 4.64 2.53 -2.70
C LEU A 18 6.02 1.84 -2.60
N ARG A 19 6.62 1.44 -3.74
CA ARG A 19 8.00 0.94 -3.78
C ARG A 19 9.00 2.02 -3.42
N ILE A 20 8.89 3.20 -4.03
CA ILE A 20 9.76 4.35 -3.79
C ILE A 20 9.73 4.70 -2.31
N ASP A 21 8.55 4.92 -1.72
CA ASP A 21 8.39 5.28 -0.31
C ASP A 21 8.98 4.21 0.63
N SER A 22 8.81 2.93 0.29
CA SER A 22 9.40 1.82 1.06
C SER A 22 10.93 1.81 0.99
N ILE A 23 11.51 2.12 -0.16
CA ILE A 23 12.96 2.22 -0.34
C ILE A 23 13.49 3.43 0.41
N GLU A 24 12.88 4.60 0.24
CA GLU A 24 13.32 5.84 0.88
C GLU A 24 13.26 5.76 2.41
N SER A 25 12.15 5.27 2.97
CA SER A 25 11.99 5.13 4.41
C SER A 25 12.98 4.14 5.04
N THR A 26 13.19 2.98 4.40
CA THR A 26 14.15 1.98 4.91
C THR A 26 15.61 2.42 4.72
N ASN A 27 15.92 3.12 3.63
CA ASN A 27 17.23 3.73 3.41
C ASN A 27 17.53 4.81 4.44
N ALA A 28 16.57 5.71 4.70
CA ALA A 28 16.70 6.75 5.73
C ALA A 28 16.92 6.15 7.12
N ALA A 29 16.21 5.07 7.46
CA ALA A 29 16.39 4.33 8.71
C ALA A 29 17.68 3.49 8.76
N LYS A 30 18.38 3.32 7.63
CA LYS A 30 19.51 2.38 7.47
C LYS A 30 19.18 0.94 7.88
N SER A 31 17.90 0.57 7.83
CA SER A 31 17.38 -0.74 8.23
C SER A 31 15.98 -0.95 7.67
N GLY A 32 15.60 -2.21 7.47
CA GLY A 32 14.25 -2.59 7.01
C GLY A 32 14.27 -3.62 5.90
N HIS A 33 13.10 -3.85 5.29
CA HIS A 33 12.89 -4.93 4.31
C HIS A 33 12.26 -4.40 3.00
N PRO A 34 12.97 -3.54 2.22
CA PRO A 34 12.41 -2.93 1.01
C PRO A 34 12.05 -3.96 -0.08
N THR A 35 12.80 -5.06 -0.19
CA THR A 35 12.49 -6.15 -1.15
C THR A 35 11.21 -6.91 -0.75
N SER A 36 10.99 -7.12 0.55
CA SER A 36 9.72 -7.67 1.05
C SER A 36 8.55 -6.72 0.79
N CYS A 37 8.77 -5.40 0.80
CA CYS A 37 7.76 -4.42 0.42
C CYS A 37 7.47 -4.49 -1.09
N ALA A 38 8.50 -4.45 -1.93
CA ALA A 38 8.36 -4.42 -3.39
C ALA A 38 7.63 -5.63 -3.98
N SER A 39 7.72 -6.81 -3.34
CA SER A 39 7.03 -8.04 -3.77
C SER A 39 5.50 -8.01 -3.57
N ILE A 40 4.97 -7.03 -2.84
CA ILE A 40 3.52 -6.91 -2.59
C ILE A 40 2.95 -5.56 -3.03
N ALA A 41 3.69 -4.76 -3.78
CA ALA A 41 3.28 -3.39 -4.11
C ALA A 41 1.98 -3.34 -4.92
N GLU A 42 1.80 -4.21 -5.91
CA GLU A 42 0.55 -4.30 -6.68
C GLU A 42 -0.62 -4.73 -5.80
N LEU A 43 -0.41 -5.70 -4.89
CA LEU A 43 -1.45 -6.15 -3.96
C LEU A 43 -1.87 -5.02 -3.03
N MET A 44 -0.91 -4.27 -2.49
CA MET A 44 -1.19 -3.12 -1.64
C MET A 44 -1.95 -2.03 -2.41
N SER A 45 -1.52 -1.73 -3.64
CA SER A 45 -2.18 -0.76 -4.50
C SER A 45 -3.65 -1.14 -4.78
N VAL A 46 -3.90 -2.36 -5.26
CA VAL A 46 -5.25 -2.83 -5.58
C VAL A 46 -6.13 -2.93 -4.34
N LEU A 47 -5.59 -3.36 -3.20
CA LEU A 47 -6.38 -3.48 -1.97
C LEU A 47 -6.76 -2.11 -1.40
N PHE A 48 -5.79 -1.20 -1.24
CA PHE A 48 -6.02 0.09 -0.57
C PHE A 48 -6.68 1.15 -1.46
N PHE A 49 -6.47 1.12 -2.77
CA PHE A 49 -6.91 2.21 -3.67
C PHE A 49 -8.00 1.77 -4.65
N HIS A 50 -8.49 0.54 -4.54
CA HIS A 50 -9.59 0.06 -5.36
C HIS A 50 -10.58 -0.85 -4.62
N THR A 51 -10.07 -1.86 -3.92
CA THR A 51 -10.91 -2.97 -3.43
C THR A 51 -11.54 -2.71 -2.07
N MET A 52 -10.75 -2.29 -1.09
CA MET A 52 -11.20 -2.12 0.29
C MET A 52 -12.01 -0.83 0.45
N LYS A 53 -12.99 -0.88 1.33
CA LYS A 53 -13.78 0.26 1.76
C LYS A 53 -13.39 0.63 3.19
N TYR A 54 -12.82 1.81 3.36
CA TYR A 54 -12.41 2.29 4.67
C TYR A 54 -12.42 3.82 4.74
N SER A 55 -12.56 4.35 5.94
CA SER A 55 -12.43 5.78 6.22
C SER A 55 -11.01 6.11 6.68
N VAL A 56 -10.33 6.96 5.93
CA VAL A 56 -9.00 7.49 6.30
C VAL A 56 -9.09 8.38 7.53
N LYS A 57 -10.20 9.14 7.67
CA LYS A 57 -10.47 10.00 8.84
C LYS A 57 -10.81 9.20 10.10
N GLU A 58 -11.36 8.00 9.93
CA GLU A 58 -11.72 7.09 11.02
C GLU A 58 -11.13 5.69 10.79
N PRO A 59 -9.81 5.50 10.90
CA PRO A 59 -9.15 4.22 10.60
C PRO A 59 -9.67 3.05 11.44
N LYS A 60 -10.16 3.34 12.65
CA LYS A 60 -10.65 2.34 13.61
C LYS A 60 -12.16 2.08 13.52
N SER A 61 -12.85 2.63 12.51
CA SER A 61 -14.29 2.43 12.36
C SER A 61 -14.64 0.95 12.25
N ALA A 62 -15.71 0.54 12.95
CA ALA A 62 -16.19 -0.83 12.93
C ALA A 62 -16.76 -1.25 11.55
N ALA A 63 -17.03 -0.28 10.67
CA ALA A 63 -17.56 -0.50 9.33
C ALA A 63 -16.48 -0.69 8.26
N ASN A 64 -15.21 -0.39 8.56
CA ASN A 64 -14.12 -0.50 7.57
C ASN A 64 -13.83 -1.97 7.22
N ASP A 65 -13.39 -2.25 6.01
CA ASP A 65 -12.70 -3.51 5.73
C ASP A 65 -11.40 -3.58 6.54
N ARG A 66 -10.97 -4.81 6.91
CA ARG A 66 -9.80 -5.03 7.77
C ARG A 66 -8.67 -5.61 6.96
N PHE A 67 -7.52 -4.95 7.00
CA PHE A 67 -6.27 -5.44 6.44
C PHE A 67 -5.32 -5.85 7.56
N ILE A 68 -4.76 -7.07 7.48
CA ILE A 68 -3.77 -7.57 8.42
C ILE A 68 -2.50 -7.92 7.64
N LEU A 69 -1.44 -7.15 7.84
CA LEU A 69 -0.14 -7.45 7.25
C LEU A 69 0.60 -8.51 8.08
N SER A 70 0.26 -9.78 7.86
CA SER A 70 0.89 -10.88 8.63
C SER A 70 2.41 -10.99 8.41
N LYS A 71 2.90 -10.65 7.20
CA LYS A 71 4.35 -10.47 6.93
C LYS A 71 4.83 -9.11 7.45
N GLY A 72 4.71 -8.89 8.75
CA GLY A 72 4.86 -7.58 9.40
C GLY A 72 6.20 -6.88 9.18
N HIS A 73 7.25 -7.60 8.78
CA HIS A 73 8.53 -7.00 8.39
C HIS A 73 8.44 -6.12 7.13
N ALA A 74 7.38 -6.26 6.32
CA ALA A 74 7.03 -5.35 5.22
C ALA A 74 6.24 -4.11 5.69
N ALA A 75 6.25 -3.78 6.98
CA ALA A 75 5.54 -2.61 7.52
C ALA A 75 5.76 -1.28 6.74
N PRO A 76 6.94 -0.96 6.18
CA PRO A 76 7.11 0.27 5.41
C PRO A 76 6.09 0.49 4.30
N ILE A 77 5.66 -0.57 3.60
CA ILE A 77 4.66 -0.42 2.52
C ILE A 77 3.24 -0.19 3.04
N LEU A 78 2.93 -0.69 4.24
CA LEU A 78 1.68 -0.36 4.91
C LEU A 78 1.67 1.11 5.31
N TYR A 79 2.79 1.62 5.83
CA TYR A 79 2.91 3.03 6.17
C TYR A 79 2.79 3.92 4.94
N ALA A 80 3.44 3.54 3.83
CA ALA A 80 3.32 4.22 2.55
C ALA A 80 1.86 4.26 2.07
N ALA A 81 1.14 3.14 2.10
CA ALA A 81 -0.26 3.10 1.68
C ALA A 81 -1.16 4.04 2.50
N TRP A 82 -0.92 4.19 3.81
CA TRP A 82 -1.64 5.16 4.64
C TRP A 82 -1.25 6.61 4.37
N ALA A 83 -0.04 6.87 3.87
CA ALA A 83 0.44 8.22 3.58
C ALA A 83 -0.05 8.77 2.23
N GLN A 84 -0.41 7.90 1.29
CA GLN A 84 -0.90 8.28 -0.05
C GLN A 84 -2.40 8.69 -0.08
N ASN A 85 -3.08 8.70 1.08
CA ASN A 85 -4.52 8.90 1.23
C ASN A 85 -4.91 10.21 1.91
#